data_AF-A0A2S6I8J0-F1
#
_entry.id   AF-A0A2S6I8J0-F1
#
_cell.length_a   1.000
_cell.length_b   1.000
_cell.length_c   1.000
_cell.angle_alpha   90.00
_cell.angle_beta   90.00
_cell.angle_gamma   90.00
#
_symmetry.space_group_name_H-M   'P 1'
#
loop_
_entity.id
_entity.type
_entity.pdbx_description
1 polymer ?
#
loop_
_entity_poly.entity_id
_entity_poly.type
_entity_poly.pdbx_seq_one_letter_code
_entity_poly.pdbx_strand_id
1 'polypeptide(L)'
;MVSSKGSISAIFEFSWWAFAVVLACMVLLPIYSTIPDFPFYLPNFIYVVVAVTLTRYLFLLRVTWLRDRLIAQAAVAFLLIPLIFYMVQEFNAFIIYFDERGPDVLVRGLEPDLGGTMDNYMHAEYRFFGVWAVVASIVMPFRLVYNAWVRYRSGVRH
;
A
#
# COMPACT_ATOMS: atom_id res chain seq x y z
N MET A 1 -2.63 -33.62 19.39
CA MET A 1 -2.27 -33.15 18.04
C MET A 1 -3.01 -31.84 17.77
N VAL A 2 -2.43 -30.71 18.18
CA VAL A 2 -3.11 -29.41 18.22
C VAL A 2 -2.30 -28.39 17.41
N SER A 3 -2.99 -27.68 16.50
CA SER A 3 -2.59 -26.39 15.90
C SER A 3 -1.38 -26.31 14.96
N SER A 4 -1.27 -27.17 13.94
CA SER A 4 -0.30 -26.95 12.84
C SER A 4 -0.77 -25.87 11.84
N LYS A 5 -2.06 -25.83 11.49
CA LYS A 5 -2.58 -24.90 10.45
C LYS A 5 -2.52 -23.43 10.84
N GLY A 6 -2.74 -23.11 12.13
CA GLY A 6 -2.70 -21.72 12.63
C GLY A 6 -1.30 -21.13 12.62
N SER A 7 -0.29 -21.92 13.01
CA SER A 7 1.11 -21.48 13.07
C SER A 7 1.68 -21.18 11.68
N ILE A 8 1.37 -22.00 10.67
CA ILE A 8 1.83 -21.79 9.29
C ILE A 8 1.22 -20.52 8.67
N SER A 9 -0.07 -20.27 8.91
CA SER A 9 -0.73 -19.06 8.42
C SER A 9 -0.17 -17.79 9.09
N ALA A 10 0.16 -17.85 10.38
CA ALA A 10 0.76 -16.74 11.10
C ALA A 10 2.19 -16.42 10.62
N ILE A 11 3.02 -17.45 10.38
CA ILE A 11 4.36 -17.25 9.83
C ILE A 11 4.28 -16.61 8.44
N PHE A 12 3.40 -17.11 7.57
CA PHE A 12 3.20 -16.53 6.24
C PHE A 12 2.75 -15.07 6.30
N GLU A 13 1.84 -14.75 7.22
CA GLU A 13 1.37 -13.38 7.43
C GLU A 13 2.50 -12.46 7.89
N PHE A 14 3.26 -12.88 8.90
CA PHE A 14 4.37 -12.10 9.43
C PHE A 14 5.48 -11.92 8.40
N SER A 15 5.87 -12.98 7.70
CA SER A 15 6.86 -12.91 6.62
C SER A 15 6.41 -11.98 5.49
N TRP A 16 5.11 -11.94 5.19
CA TRP A 16 4.59 -11.02 4.17
C TRP A 16 4.66 -9.55 4.61
N TRP A 17 4.27 -9.26 5.85
CA TRP A 17 4.38 -7.90 6.40
C TRP A 17 5.84 -7.45 6.47
N ALA A 18 6.74 -8.32 6.89
CA ALA A 18 8.18 -8.04 6.87
C ALA A 18 8.68 -7.76 5.45
N PHE A 19 8.28 -8.57 4.47
CA PHE A 19 8.59 -8.33 3.06
C PHE A 19 8.06 -6.97 2.57
N ALA A 20 6.81 -6.63 2.86
CA ALA A 20 6.22 -5.36 2.43
C ALA A 20 6.95 -4.15 3.03
N VAL A 21 7.32 -4.22 4.31
CA VAL A 21 8.08 -3.16 5.00
C VAL A 21 9.49 -3.04 4.41
N VAL A 22 10.19 -4.16 4.23
CA VAL A 22 11.54 -4.16 3.64
C VAL A 22 11.50 -3.61 2.20
N LEU A 23 10.52 -4.01 1.41
CA LEU A 23 10.32 -3.49 0.06
C LEU A 23 10.06 -1.99 0.06
N ALA A 24 9.19 -1.50 0.96
CA ALA A 24 8.94 -0.07 1.11
C ALA A 24 10.22 0.69 1.48
N CYS A 25 10.99 0.20 2.45
CA CYS A 25 12.28 0.80 2.80
C CYS A 25 13.25 0.80 1.60
N MET A 26 13.31 -0.29 0.83
CA MET A 26 14.20 -0.40 -0.32
C MET A 26 13.83 0.56 -1.46
N VAL A 27 12.53 0.74 -1.71
CA VAL A 27 12.01 1.68 -2.71
C VAL A 27 12.24 3.13 -2.28
N LEU A 28 12.09 3.44 -0.99
CA LEU A 28 12.31 4.80 -0.48
C LEU A 28 13.79 5.13 -0.28
N LEU A 29 14.68 4.12 -0.21
CA LEU A 29 16.09 4.31 0.12
C LEU A 29 16.82 5.30 -0.81
N PRO A 30 16.66 5.26 -2.15
CA PRO A 30 17.29 6.23 -3.03
C PRO A 30 16.89 7.66 -2.67
N ILE A 31 15.58 7.91 -2.53
CA ILE A 31 15.02 9.23 -2.18
C ILE A 31 15.54 9.70 -0.82
N TYR A 32 15.62 8.81 0.17
CA TYR A 32 16.15 9.14 1.50
C TYR A 32 17.63 9.52 1.47
N SER A 33 18.43 8.81 0.69
CA SER A 33 19.88 9.04 0.60
C SER A 33 20.26 10.29 -0.19
N THR A 34 19.43 10.73 -1.15
CA THR A 34 19.76 11.84 -2.06
C THR A 34 18.94 13.11 -1.84
N ILE A 35 17.71 13.00 -1.33
CA ILE A 35 16.77 14.13 -1.17
C ILE A 35 16.21 14.13 0.26
N PRO A 36 17.02 14.43 1.30
CA PRO A 36 16.61 14.29 2.70
C PRO A 36 15.43 15.19 3.09
N ASP A 37 15.21 16.30 2.38
CA ASP A 37 14.13 17.26 2.64
C ASP A 37 12.79 16.87 1.98
N PHE A 38 12.64 15.63 1.49
CA PHE A 38 11.41 15.16 0.87
C PHE A 38 10.26 15.05 1.90
N PRO A 39 9.18 15.83 1.79
CA PRO A 39 8.16 15.87 2.84
C PRO A 39 7.18 14.68 2.80
N PHE A 40 7.15 13.91 1.70
CA PHE A 40 6.15 12.86 1.49
C PHE A 40 6.65 11.43 1.76
N TYR A 41 7.68 11.25 2.60
CA TYR A 41 8.16 9.91 2.96
C TYR A 41 7.08 9.02 3.57
N LEU A 42 6.31 9.55 4.51
CA LEU A 42 5.28 8.77 5.21
C LEU A 42 4.14 8.35 4.25
N PRO A 43 3.52 9.25 3.46
CA PRO A 43 2.57 8.85 2.43
C PRO A 43 3.13 7.82 1.46
N ASN A 44 4.38 8.01 1.01
CA ASN A 44 5.01 7.12 0.06
C ASN A 44 5.21 5.70 0.62
N PHE A 45 5.71 5.62 1.85
CA PHE A 45 5.84 4.35 2.57
C PHE A 45 4.48 3.64 2.70
N ILE A 46 3.43 4.39 3.06
CA ILE A 46 2.06 3.86 3.17
C ILE A 46 1.59 3.33 1.82
N TYR A 47 1.83 4.04 0.71
CA TYR A 47 1.44 3.56 -0.62
C TYR A 47 2.09 2.21 -0.96
N VAL A 48 3.40 2.06 -0.77
CA VAL A 48 4.08 0.80 -1.08
C VAL A 48 3.51 -0.35 -0.23
N VAL A 49 3.38 -0.14 1.08
CA VAL A 49 2.86 -1.16 2.00
C VAL A 49 1.41 -1.54 1.66
N VAL A 50 0.55 -0.56 1.39
CA VAL A 50 -0.85 -0.78 1.05
C VAL A 50 -0.99 -1.47 -0.31
N ALA A 51 -0.28 -1.01 -1.34
CA ALA A 51 -0.29 -1.62 -2.66
C ALA A 51 0.08 -3.10 -2.60
N VAL A 52 1.19 -3.44 -1.94
CA VAL A 52 1.68 -4.82 -1.83
C VAL A 52 0.73 -5.68 -0.98
N THR A 53 0.28 -5.16 0.17
CA THR A 53 -0.57 -5.91 1.11
C THR A 53 -1.97 -6.17 0.56
N LEU A 54 -2.61 -5.14 0.00
CA LEU A 54 -3.95 -5.29 -0.54
C LEU A 54 -3.96 -6.08 -1.84
N THR A 55 -2.94 -5.96 -2.69
CA THR A 55 -2.80 -6.83 -3.87
C THR A 55 -2.73 -8.30 -3.47
N ARG A 56 -1.95 -8.65 -2.44
CA ARG A 56 -1.97 -10.00 -1.89
C ARG A 56 -3.37 -10.39 -1.47
N TYR A 57 -4.08 -9.54 -0.72
CA TYR A 57 -5.43 -9.89 -0.27
C TYR A 57 -6.43 -10.00 -1.42
N LEU A 58 -6.30 -9.23 -2.49
CA LEU A 58 -7.17 -9.32 -3.67
C LEU A 58 -7.08 -10.71 -4.34
N PHE A 59 -5.85 -11.18 -4.57
CA PHE A 59 -5.59 -12.45 -5.29
C PHE A 59 -5.61 -13.67 -4.36
N LEU A 60 -5.01 -13.54 -3.17
CA LEU A 60 -4.73 -14.65 -2.25
C LEU A 60 -5.64 -14.64 -1.01
N LEU A 61 -6.79 -13.95 -1.05
CA LEU A 61 -7.78 -13.97 0.05
C LEU A 61 -8.10 -15.38 0.55
N ARG A 62 -8.12 -16.37 -0.36
CA ARG A 62 -8.48 -17.76 -0.04
C ARG A 62 -7.50 -18.44 0.93
N VAL A 63 -6.28 -17.94 1.06
CA VAL A 63 -5.21 -18.52 1.89
C VAL A 63 -4.93 -17.65 3.12
N THR A 64 -5.58 -16.49 3.24
CA THR A 64 -5.34 -15.55 4.34
C THR A 64 -6.28 -15.83 5.51
N TRP A 65 -5.85 -15.43 6.70
CA TRP A 65 -6.63 -15.50 7.94
C TRP A 65 -7.95 -14.70 7.85
N LEU A 66 -8.01 -13.70 6.97
CA LEU A 66 -9.15 -12.81 6.77
C LEU A 66 -10.34 -13.53 6.13
N ARG A 67 -10.12 -14.61 5.37
CA ARG A 67 -11.14 -15.33 4.59
C ARG A 67 -12.38 -15.73 5.40
N ASP A 68 -12.14 -16.25 6.60
CA ASP A 68 -13.18 -16.89 7.40
C ASP A 68 -13.81 -15.95 8.45
N ARG A 69 -13.22 -14.75 8.64
CA ARG A 69 -13.63 -13.81 9.68
C ARG A 69 -14.44 -12.64 9.11
N LEU A 70 -15.76 -12.82 9.00
CA LEU A 70 -16.67 -11.81 8.40
C LEU A 70 -16.61 -10.45 9.10
N ILE A 71 -16.53 -10.43 10.44
CA ILE A 71 -16.40 -9.18 11.22
C ILE A 71 -15.10 -8.46 10.86
N ALA A 72 -13.99 -9.19 10.72
CA ALA A 72 -12.72 -8.61 10.32
C ALA A 72 -12.76 -8.09 8.88
N GLN A 73 -13.46 -8.77 7.97
CA GLN A 73 -13.67 -8.28 6.59
C GLN A 73 -14.45 -6.98 6.58
N ALA A 74 -15.54 -6.90 7.35
CA ALA A 74 -16.32 -5.66 7.48
C ALA A 74 -15.46 -4.54 8.06
N ALA A 75 -14.72 -4.79 9.15
CA ALA A 75 -13.81 -3.81 9.75
C ALA A 75 -12.76 -3.31 8.75
N VAL A 76 -12.12 -4.20 7.99
CA VAL A 76 -11.16 -3.83 6.94
C VAL A 76 -11.85 -2.97 5.88
N ALA A 77 -13.03 -3.36 5.38
CA ALA A 77 -13.75 -2.60 4.38
C ALA A 77 -14.09 -1.17 4.87
N PHE A 78 -14.49 -1.02 6.13
CA PHE A 78 -14.74 0.30 6.73
C PHE A 78 -13.46 1.12 6.91
N LEU A 79 -12.37 0.51 7.36
CA LEU A 79 -11.07 1.18 7.54
C LEU A 79 -10.43 1.62 6.23
N LEU A 80 -10.74 0.97 5.11
CA LEU A 80 -10.28 1.39 3.80
C LEU A 80 -10.87 2.73 3.37
N ILE A 81 -12.05 3.12 3.85
CA ILE A 81 -12.66 4.41 3.52
C ILE A 81 -11.76 5.58 3.96
N PRO A 82 -11.46 5.79 5.26
CA PRO A 82 -10.58 6.88 5.68
C PRO A 82 -9.17 6.76 5.11
N LEU A 83 -8.67 5.53 4.90
CA LEU A 83 -7.37 5.32 4.27
C LEU A 83 -7.33 5.84 2.83
N ILE A 84 -8.37 5.59 2.02
CA ILE A 84 -8.48 6.11 0.65
C ILE A 84 -8.50 7.64 0.67
N PHE A 85 -9.30 8.25 1.55
CA PHE A 85 -9.34 9.72 1.67
C PHE A 85 -7.96 10.30 2.01
N TYR A 86 -7.27 9.73 3.00
CA TYR A 86 -5.91 10.13 3.36
C TYR A 86 -4.96 10.01 2.16
N MET A 87 -4.95 8.84 1.50
CA MET A 87 -4.10 8.57 0.35
C MET A 87 -4.36 9.52 -0.82
N VAL A 88 -5.61 9.81 -1.14
CA VAL A 88 -5.96 10.76 -2.21
C VAL A 88 -5.54 12.18 -1.82
N GLN A 89 -5.72 12.59 -0.57
CA GLN A 89 -5.31 13.90 -0.09
C GLN A 89 -3.80 14.09 -0.21
N GLU A 90 -2.99 13.13 0.25
CA GLU A 90 -1.53 13.18 0.16
C GLU A 90 -1.03 13.13 -1.29
N PHE A 91 -1.75 12.44 -2.17
CA PHE A 91 -1.42 12.40 -3.59
C PHE A 91 -1.59 13.78 -4.23
N ASN A 92 -2.68 14.47 -3.89
CA ASN A 92 -2.92 15.84 -4.35
C ASN A 92 -1.94 16.83 -3.73
N ALA A 93 -1.61 16.68 -2.44
CA ALA A 93 -0.63 17.51 -1.75
C ALA A 93 0.75 17.42 -2.42
N PHE A 94 1.14 16.21 -2.86
CA PHE A 94 2.36 16.01 -3.64
C PHE A 94 2.34 16.80 -4.95
N ILE A 95 1.25 16.73 -5.73
CA ILE A 95 1.14 17.49 -6.99
C ILE A 95 1.24 18.99 -6.73
N ILE A 96 0.45 19.51 -5.79
CA ILE A 96 0.42 20.94 -5.43
C ILE A 96 1.79 21.43 -4.99
N TYR A 97 2.55 20.62 -4.24
CA TYR A 97 3.87 21.01 -3.76
C TYR A 97 4.84 21.36 -4.89
N PHE A 98 4.88 20.54 -5.94
CA PHE A 98 5.75 20.77 -7.11
C PHE A 98 5.17 21.84 -8.05
N ASP A 99 3.85 21.94 -8.17
CA ASP A 99 3.21 23.01 -8.95
C ASP A 99 3.51 24.40 -8.35
N GLU A 100 3.51 24.52 -7.02
CA GLU A 100 3.76 25.79 -6.31
C GLU A 100 5.25 26.19 -6.27
N ARG A 101 6.15 25.22 -6.09
CA ARG A 101 7.59 25.48 -5.84
C ARG A 101 8.47 25.29 -7.08
N GLY A 102 7.91 24.71 -8.13
CA GLY A 102 8.59 24.30 -9.35
C GLY A 102 9.12 22.85 -9.25
N PRO A 103 9.29 22.18 -10.40
CA PRO A 103 9.64 20.76 -10.48
C PRO A 103 10.99 20.47 -9.80
N ASP A 104 11.99 21.33 -10.00
CA ASP A 104 13.35 21.04 -9.54
C ASP A 104 13.60 21.40 -8.06
N VAL A 105 12.60 21.85 -7.29
CA VAL A 105 12.82 22.45 -5.96
C VAL A 105 13.63 21.55 -5.03
N LEU A 106 13.45 20.23 -5.12
CA LEU A 106 14.11 19.25 -4.27
C LEU A 106 15.45 18.74 -4.82
N VAL A 107 15.73 18.96 -6.11
CA VAL A 107 16.91 18.41 -6.79
C VAL A 107 17.92 19.48 -7.24
N ARG A 108 17.59 20.77 -7.09
CA ARG A 108 18.45 21.92 -7.45
C ARG A 108 19.87 21.89 -6.89
N GLY A 109 20.10 21.23 -5.76
CA GLY A 109 21.41 21.11 -5.12
C GLY A 109 22.26 19.93 -5.61
N LEU A 110 21.72 19.07 -6.47
CA LEU A 110 22.39 17.88 -6.98
C LEU A 110 23.09 18.19 -8.32
N GLU A 111 24.05 17.33 -8.67
CA GLU A 111 24.62 17.32 -10.02
C GLU A 111 23.51 17.15 -11.07
N PRO A 112 23.52 17.88 -12.21
CA PRO A 112 22.38 17.93 -13.14
C PRO A 112 21.86 16.56 -13.60
N ASP A 113 22.77 15.64 -13.92
CA ASP A 113 22.40 14.29 -14.39
C ASP A 113 21.76 13.44 -13.28
N LEU A 114 22.30 13.53 -12.05
CA LEU A 114 21.75 12.86 -10.88
C LEU A 114 20.41 13.49 -10.47
N GLY A 115 20.31 14.81 -10.49
CA GLY A 115 19.10 15.56 -10.16
C GLY A 115 17.95 15.18 -11.08
N GLY A 116 18.17 15.18 -12.40
CA GLY A 116 17.15 14.74 -13.37
C GLY A 116 16.76 13.27 -13.22
N THR A 117 17.71 12.39 -12.89
CA THR A 117 17.42 10.97 -12.64
C THR A 117 16.56 10.80 -11.39
N MET A 118 16.91 11.48 -10.30
CA MET A 118 16.20 11.37 -9.03
C MET A 118 14.82 12.02 -9.07
N ASP A 119 14.66 13.13 -9.79
CA ASP A 119 13.37 13.77 -10.01
C ASP A 119 12.39 12.82 -10.72
N ASN A 120 12.83 12.24 -11.84
CA ASN A 120 12.06 11.24 -12.58
C ASN A 120 11.73 10.02 -11.72
N TYR A 121 12.70 9.51 -10.96
CA TYR A 121 12.50 8.37 -10.08
C TYR A 121 11.43 8.67 -9.02
N MET A 122 11.58 9.77 -8.28
CA MET A 122 10.66 10.20 -7.23
C MET A 122 9.23 10.37 -7.76
N HIS A 123 9.07 11.07 -8.89
CA HIS A 123 7.75 11.25 -9.50
C HIS A 123 7.14 9.95 -10.02
N ALA A 124 7.93 9.10 -10.67
CA ALA A 124 7.45 7.83 -11.20
C ALA A 124 7.05 6.88 -10.08
N GLU A 125 7.91 6.72 -9.08
CA GLU A 125 7.73 5.83 -7.95
C GLU A 125 6.51 6.23 -7.11
N TYR A 126 6.45 7.48 -6.65
CA TYR A 126 5.34 7.99 -5.82
C TYR A 126 4.00 7.86 -6.55
N ARG A 127 3.95 8.22 -7.84
CA ARG A 127 2.71 8.13 -8.64
C ARG A 127 2.32 6.67 -8.89
N PHE A 128 3.28 5.82 -9.21
CA PHE A 128 3.04 4.40 -9.48
C PHE A 128 2.45 3.69 -8.25
N PHE A 129 3.12 3.78 -7.10
CA PHE A 129 2.64 3.15 -5.88
C PHE A 129 1.39 3.83 -5.34
N GLY A 130 1.27 5.16 -5.45
CA GLY A 130 0.07 5.89 -5.05
C GLY A 130 -1.18 5.44 -5.81
N VAL A 131 -1.12 5.42 -7.14
CA VAL A 131 -2.25 4.94 -7.97
C VAL A 131 -2.56 3.47 -7.68
N TRP A 132 -1.53 2.62 -7.59
CA TRP A 132 -1.72 1.21 -7.30
C TRP A 132 -2.40 1.01 -5.93
N ALA A 133 -1.92 1.66 -4.88
CA ALA A 133 -2.48 1.56 -3.52
C ALA A 133 -3.94 2.01 -3.48
N VAL A 134 -4.26 3.14 -4.12
CA VAL A 134 -5.62 3.68 -4.19
C VAL A 134 -6.55 2.72 -4.93
N VAL A 135 -6.15 2.25 -6.11
CA VAL A 135 -6.96 1.29 -6.89
C VAL A 135 -7.19 0.00 -6.10
N ALA A 136 -6.13 -0.57 -5.52
CA ALA A 136 -6.25 -1.79 -4.72
C ALA A 136 -7.19 -1.60 -3.52
N SER A 137 -7.14 -0.42 -2.88
CA SER A 137 -8.01 -0.05 -1.75
C SER A 137 -9.47 0.12 -2.17
N ILE A 138 -9.75 0.66 -3.35
CA ILE A 138 -11.11 0.79 -3.88
C ILE A 138 -11.67 -0.59 -4.24
N VAL A 139 -10.88 -1.48 -4.85
CA VAL A 139 -11.34 -2.79 -5.30
C VAL A 139 -11.54 -3.77 -4.13
N MET A 140 -10.74 -3.66 -3.07
CA MET A 140 -10.74 -4.62 -1.97
C MET A 140 -12.09 -4.79 -1.23
N PRO A 141 -12.86 -3.73 -0.89
CA PRO A 141 -14.18 -3.87 -0.30
C PRO A 141 -15.13 -4.71 -1.15
N PHE A 142 -15.16 -4.50 -2.47
CA PHE A 142 -16.00 -5.31 -3.37
C PHE A 142 -15.59 -6.78 -3.36
N ARG A 143 -14.29 -7.06 -3.32
CA ARG A 143 -13.76 -8.42 -3.22
C ARG A 143 -14.17 -9.11 -1.91
N LEU A 144 -14.23 -8.37 -0.80
CA LEU A 144 -14.69 -8.84 0.50
C LEU A 144 -16.19 -9.11 0.54
N VAL A 145 -17.00 -8.20 -0.01
CA VAL A 145 -18.45 -8.39 -0.14
C VAL A 145 -18.76 -9.63 -0.99
N TYR A 146 -18.06 -9.80 -2.11
CA TYR A 146 -18.19 -11.00 -2.94
C TYR A 146 -17.84 -12.29 -2.17
N ASN A 147 -16.77 -12.26 -1.38
CA ASN A 147 -16.39 -13.40 -0.54
C ASN A 147 -17.48 -13.75 0.49
N ALA A 148 -18.03 -12.74 1.17
CA ALA A 148 -19.12 -12.90 2.13
C ALA A 148 -20.37 -13.50 1.46
N TRP A 149 -20.74 -13.01 0.26
CA TRP A 149 -21.86 -13.51 -0.52
C TRP A 149 -21.70 -14.99 -0.92
N VAL A 150 -20.54 -15.38 -1.43
CA VAL A 150 -20.26 -16.78 -1.83
C VAL A 150 -20.35 -17.71 -0.62
N ARG A 151 -19.88 -17.28 0.55
CA ARG A 151 -20.02 -18.06 1.80
C ARG A 151 -21.47 -18.18 2.26
N TYR A 152 -22.23 -17.09 2.18
CA TYR A 152 -23.66 -17.11 2.48
C TYR A 152 -24.42 -18.10 1.58
N ARG A 153 -24.17 -18.05 0.26
CA ARG A 153 -24.79 -18.96 -0.72
C ARG A 153 -24.44 -20.43 -0.48
N SER A 154 -23.23 -20.73 0.00
CA SER A 154 -22.77 -22.11 0.23
C SER A 154 -23.24 -22.70 1.57
N GLY A 155 -24.03 -21.98 2.37
CA GLY A 155 -24.62 -22.50 3.61
C GLY A 155 -23.65 -22.67 4.77
N VAL A 156 -22.40 -22.21 4.64
CA VAL A 156 -21.38 -22.28 5.69
C VAL A 156 -21.65 -21.16 6.71
N ARG A 157 -22.48 -21.45 7.71
CA ARG A 157 -22.79 -20.55 8.83
C ARG A 157 -21.79 -20.74 9.98
N HIS A 158 -20.55 -20.26 9.85
CA HIS A 158 -19.62 -20.05 10.97
C HIS A 158 -18.69 -18.87 10.70
#